data_AF-A0A3A4QIU8-F1
#
_entry.id   AF-A0A3A4QIU8-F1
#
_cell.length_a   1.000
_cell.length_b   1.000
_cell.length_c   1.000
_cell.angle_alpha   90.00
_cell.angle_beta   90.00
_cell.angle_gamma   90.00
#
_symmetry.space_group_name_H-M   'P 1'
#
loop_
_entity.id
_entity.type
_entity.pdbx_description
1 polymer ?
#
loop_
_entity_poly.entity_id
_entity_poly.type
_entity_poly.pdbx_seq_one_letter_code
_entity_poly.pdbx_strand_id
1 'polypeptide(L)'
;MTPVIHFQKRLAPGYDLFKLMVVIILILLLAILVSQANRAASEFPSAYPSTPALTFTQTSIPAPTETQVPSPTFTPLPDTPAPLPSRSELTQATVTACPSATTRIKIGDTVRVLLRLNFRYGPGLNWEIIKTNNSGTDLEVIGGPACSSLLTDSGLKAYLWWKVRTRDGLEGWSAEAPLINPYYFLDPVK
;
A
#
# COMPACT_ATOMS: atom_id res chain seq x y z
N MET A 1 -33.94 -53.89 -36.02
CA MET A 1 -32.60 -54.02 -35.42
C MET A 1 -31.72 -52.95 -36.04
N THR A 2 -31.45 -51.87 -35.31
CA THR A 2 -30.58 -50.76 -35.74
C THR A 2 -29.91 -50.20 -34.47
N PRO A 3 -28.63 -49.78 -34.55
CA PRO A 3 -27.68 -49.95 -33.45
C PRO A 3 -27.67 -48.81 -32.42
N VAL A 4 -27.32 -49.15 -31.19
CA VAL A 4 -27.02 -48.24 -30.08
C VAL A 4 -25.66 -47.57 -30.33
N ILE A 5 -25.66 -46.25 -30.54
CA ILE A 5 -24.43 -45.45 -30.66
C ILE A 5 -23.86 -45.24 -29.25
N HIS A 6 -22.78 -45.94 -28.91
CA HIS A 6 -22.00 -45.68 -27.69
C HIS A 6 -21.16 -44.40 -27.83
N PHE A 7 -21.42 -43.45 -26.94
CA PHE A 7 -20.70 -42.18 -26.84
C PHE A 7 -19.32 -42.39 -26.20
N GLN A 8 -18.28 -42.63 -27.00
CA GLN A 8 -16.90 -42.62 -26.52
C GLN A 8 -16.40 -41.18 -26.47
N LYS A 9 -16.42 -40.56 -25.28
CA LYS A 9 -15.78 -39.27 -25.01
C LYS A 9 -14.27 -39.46 -25.21
N ARG A 10 -13.75 -39.04 -26.37
CA ARG A 10 -12.32 -38.80 -26.55
C ARG A 10 -11.94 -37.60 -25.69
N LEU A 11 -11.48 -37.83 -24.46
CA LEU A 11 -10.83 -36.78 -23.67
C LEU A 11 -9.55 -36.35 -24.42
N ALA A 12 -9.42 -35.05 -24.66
CA ALA A 12 -8.26 -34.47 -25.31
C ALA A 12 -7.00 -34.71 -24.47
N PRO A 13 -5.96 -35.40 -24.99
CA PRO A 13 -4.79 -35.81 -24.21
C PRO A 13 -3.96 -34.65 -23.64
N GLY A 14 -4.13 -33.42 -24.15
CA GLY A 14 -3.35 -32.25 -23.73
C GLY A 14 -3.73 -31.66 -22.36
N TYR A 15 -4.99 -31.78 -21.94
CA TYR A 15 -5.44 -31.20 -20.67
C TYR A 15 -5.01 -32.04 -19.46
N ASP A 16 -4.88 -33.35 -19.65
CA ASP A 16 -4.38 -34.28 -18.64
C ASP A 16 -2.88 -34.05 -18.40
N LEU A 17 -2.10 -33.89 -19.48
CA LEU A 17 -0.67 -33.57 -19.38
C LEU A 17 -0.42 -32.22 -18.71
N PHE A 18 -1.18 -31.17 -19.05
CA PHE A 18 -1.05 -29.86 -18.42
C PHE A 18 -1.37 -29.92 -16.92
N LYS A 19 -2.43 -30.64 -16.52
CA LYS A 19 -2.76 -30.87 -15.11
C LYS A 19 -1.67 -31.64 -14.37
N LEU A 20 -1.14 -32.68 -14.99
CA LEU A 20 -0.05 -33.48 -14.43
C LEU A 20 1.20 -32.61 -14.22
N MET A 21 1.56 -31.76 -15.18
CA MET A 21 2.67 -30.81 -15.05
C MET A 21 2.45 -29.81 -13.92
N VAL A 22 1.24 -29.25 -13.78
CA VAL A 22 0.91 -28.34 -12.68
C VAL A 22 1.01 -29.03 -11.33
N VAL A 23 0.52 -30.27 -11.21
CA VAL A 23 0.61 -31.05 -9.97
C VAL A 23 2.08 -31.35 -9.60
N ILE A 24 2.91 -31.75 -10.56
CA ILE A 24 4.34 -31.99 -10.31
C ILE A 24 5.03 -30.70 -9.84
N ILE A 25 4.76 -29.56 -10.49
CA ILE A 25 5.35 -28.27 -10.09
C ILE A 25 4.94 -27.90 -8.65
N LEU A 26 3.66 -28.09 -8.30
CA LEU A 26 3.17 -27.81 -6.95
C LEU A 26 3.81 -28.72 -5.90
N ILE A 27 3.99 -30.01 -6.20
CA ILE A 27 4.68 -30.96 -5.31
C ILE A 27 6.15 -30.57 -5.11
N LEU A 28 6.85 -30.19 -6.19
CA LEU A 28 8.24 -29.74 -6.11
C LEU A 28 8.38 -28.46 -5.29
N LEU A 29 7.49 -27.48 -5.49
CA LEU A 29 7.48 -26.25 -4.68
C LEU A 29 7.22 -26.54 -3.21
N LEU A 30 6.27 -27.43 -2.89
CA LEU A 30 5.99 -27.86 -1.52
C LEU A 30 7.22 -28.54 -0.89
N ALA A 31 7.87 -29.47 -1.61
CA ALA A 31 9.05 -30.17 -1.13
C ALA A 31 10.22 -29.20 -0.86
N ILE A 32 10.42 -28.22 -1.74
CA ILE A 32 11.41 -27.16 -1.57
C ILE A 32 11.12 -26.34 -0.30
N LEU A 33 9.87 -25.92 -0.09
CA LEU A 33 9.49 -25.14 1.10
C LEU A 33 9.69 -25.94 2.41
N VAL A 34 9.32 -27.21 2.42
CA VAL A 34 9.55 -28.11 3.58
C VAL A 34 11.05 -28.30 3.83
N SER A 35 11.85 -28.48 2.78
CA SER A 35 13.31 -28.62 2.92
C SER A 35 13.98 -27.36 3.48
N GLN A 36 13.50 -26.17 3.11
CA GLN A 36 13.99 -24.89 3.63
C GLN A 36 13.61 -24.70 5.10
N ALA A 37 12.37 -25.03 5.47
CA ALA A 37 11.92 -24.97 6.87
C ALA A 37 12.74 -25.91 7.77
N ASN A 38 13.08 -27.11 7.30
CA ASN A 38 13.90 -28.06 8.06
C ASN A 38 15.35 -27.61 8.20
N ARG A 39 15.91 -26.86 7.22
CA ARG A 39 17.25 -26.27 7.34
C ARG A 39 17.32 -25.19 8.42
N ALA A 40 16.26 -24.39 8.57
CA ALA A 40 16.20 -23.34 9.60
C ALA A 40 16.14 -23.88 11.04
N ALA A 41 15.79 -25.16 11.25
CA ALA A 41 15.67 -25.77 12.57
C ALA A 41 16.98 -26.38 13.11
N SER A 42 18.05 -26.47 12.31
CA SER A 42 19.29 -27.17 12.69
C SER A 42 20.46 -26.25 13.07
N GLU A 43 20.26 -24.93 13.09
CA GLU A 43 21.24 -23.96 13.61
C GLU A 43 20.72 -23.31 14.92
N PHE A 44 20.47 -24.13 15.95
CA PHE A 44 20.54 -23.60 17.33
C PHE A 44 21.92 -23.94 17.89
N PRO A 45 22.88 -22.99 17.92
CA PRO A 45 24.11 -23.20 18.66
C PRO A 45 23.76 -23.40 20.14
N SER A 46 24.02 -24.61 20.63
CA SER A 46 23.92 -24.98 22.04
C SER A 46 25.10 -24.36 22.79
N ALA A 47 25.03 -23.06 23.06
CA ALA A 47 25.88 -22.38 24.02
C ALA A 47 24.96 -21.68 25.01
N TYR A 48 24.73 -22.30 26.16
CA TYR A 48 24.14 -21.60 27.31
C TYR A 48 25.20 -20.64 27.86
N PRO A 49 25.01 -19.31 27.80
CA PRO A 49 25.84 -18.42 28.59
C PRO A 49 25.45 -18.57 30.06
N SER A 50 26.42 -18.96 30.89
CA SER A 50 26.34 -18.91 32.35
C SER A 50 26.00 -17.48 32.79
N THR A 51 24.96 -17.33 33.59
CA THR A 51 24.49 -16.07 34.19
C THR A 51 25.64 -15.33 34.89
N PRO A 52 26.08 -14.15 34.43
CA PRO A 52 27.00 -13.34 35.21
C PRO A 52 26.25 -12.73 36.41
N ALA A 53 26.82 -12.92 37.60
CA ALA A 53 26.35 -12.29 38.83
C ALA A 53 26.43 -10.75 38.68
N LEU A 54 25.37 -10.05 39.11
CA LEU A 54 25.31 -8.60 39.08
C LEU A 54 26.28 -8.01 40.14
N THR A 55 27.46 -7.59 39.69
CA THR A 55 28.37 -6.75 40.47
C THR A 55 27.96 -5.29 40.27
N PHE A 56 27.35 -4.68 41.30
CA PHE A 56 27.09 -3.24 41.30
C PHE A 56 28.41 -2.48 41.53
N THR A 57 28.97 -1.92 40.47
CA THR A 57 30.07 -0.96 40.56
C THR A 57 29.48 0.43 40.79
N GLN A 58 29.80 1.04 41.93
CA GLN A 58 29.36 2.38 42.27
C GLN A 58 30.16 3.40 41.44
N THR A 59 29.57 3.92 40.37
CA THR A 59 30.15 5.01 39.57
C THR A 59 30.03 6.32 40.35
N SER A 60 31.16 6.90 40.72
CA SER A 60 31.23 8.24 41.30
C SER A 60 30.74 9.28 40.29
N ILE A 61 29.82 10.13 40.73
CA ILE A 61 29.30 11.29 39.98
C ILE A 61 30.45 12.27 39.68
N PRO A 62 30.73 12.62 38.41
CA PRO A 62 31.53 13.79 38.11
C PRO A 62 30.72 15.06 38.38
N ALA A 63 31.37 16.04 39.01
CA ALA A 63 30.80 17.36 39.30
C ALA A 63 30.37 18.08 38.01
N PRO A 64 29.26 18.85 38.03
CA PRO A 64 28.82 19.59 36.85
C PRO A 64 29.85 20.68 36.50
N THR A 65 30.40 20.58 35.30
CA THR A 65 31.17 21.68 34.69
C THR A 65 30.18 22.68 34.10
N GLU A 66 30.17 23.91 34.64
CA GLU A 66 29.42 25.02 34.04
C GLU A 66 29.91 25.25 32.60
N THR A 67 29.01 25.02 31.64
CA THR A 67 29.23 25.38 30.24
C THR A 67 28.84 26.85 30.07
N GLN A 68 29.81 27.71 29.82
CA GLN A 68 29.55 29.10 29.44
C GLN A 68 28.83 29.13 28.09
N VAL A 69 27.71 29.85 28.05
CA VAL A 69 26.88 30.07 26.85
C VAL A 69 27.61 31.05 25.93
N PRO A 70 28.00 30.69 24.69
CA PRO A 70 28.46 31.67 23.74
C PRO A 70 27.28 32.54 23.25
N SER A 71 27.47 33.85 23.31
CA SER A 71 26.55 34.88 22.80
C SER A 71 26.31 34.71 21.29
N PRO A 72 25.08 34.80 20.78
CA PRO A 72 24.81 34.71 19.34
C PRO A 72 25.27 35.99 18.63
N THR A 73 26.27 35.86 17.76
CA THR A 73 26.62 36.88 16.76
C THR A 73 25.53 36.91 15.69
N PHE A 74 24.69 37.95 15.69
CA PHE A 74 23.74 38.21 14.61
C PHE A 74 24.51 38.59 13.34
N THR A 75 24.53 37.68 12.37
CA THR A 75 24.94 37.99 11.00
C THR A 75 23.73 38.58 10.27
N PRO A 76 23.78 39.82 9.74
CA PRO A 76 22.68 40.34 8.92
C PRO A 76 22.63 39.54 7.62
N LEU A 77 21.53 38.80 7.41
CA LEU A 77 21.25 38.09 6.17
C LEU A 77 20.89 39.12 5.09
N PRO A 78 21.54 39.12 3.91
CA PRO A 78 21.15 40.00 2.82
C PRO A 78 19.72 39.67 2.35
N ASP A 79 18.89 40.70 2.30
CA ASP A 79 17.58 40.72 1.67
C ASP A 79 17.68 40.22 0.22
N THR A 80 17.03 39.10 -0.09
CA THR A 80 16.32 38.85 -1.36
C THR A 80 15.52 37.56 -1.21
N PRO A 81 14.24 37.60 -0.80
CA PRO A 81 13.34 36.53 -1.16
C PRO A 81 13.04 36.69 -2.65
N ALA A 82 13.81 35.98 -3.48
CA ALA A 82 13.31 35.64 -4.81
C ALA A 82 11.97 34.92 -4.59
N PRO A 83 10.87 35.30 -5.27
CA PRO A 83 9.63 34.58 -5.12
C PRO A 83 9.89 33.14 -5.56
N LEU A 84 9.90 32.24 -4.58
CA LEU A 84 9.82 30.80 -4.81
C LEU A 84 8.62 30.61 -5.74
N PRO A 85 8.74 29.86 -6.86
CA PRO A 85 7.62 29.71 -7.78
C PRO A 85 6.41 29.26 -6.98
N SER A 86 5.42 30.15 -6.92
CA SER A 86 4.11 29.89 -6.36
C SER A 86 3.59 28.67 -7.10
N ARG A 87 3.50 27.54 -6.40
CA ARG A 87 2.86 26.31 -6.88
C ARG A 87 1.35 26.54 -6.87
N SER A 88 0.90 27.50 -7.68
CA SER A 88 -0.47 27.90 -7.85
C SER A 88 -0.70 28.14 -9.33
N GLU A 89 -0.76 27.04 -10.07
CA GLU A 89 -1.64 26.84 -11.22
C GLU A 89 -1.51 25.36 -11.62
N LEU A 90 -2.07 24.51 -10.76
CA LEU A 90 -2.55 23.21 -11.22
C LEU A 90 -3.65 23.54 -12.21
N THR A 91 -3.29 23.47 -13.49
CA THR A 91 -4.20 23.39 -14.63
C THR A 91 -5.46 22.66 -14.19
N GLN A 92 -6.57 23.38 -14.14
CA GLN A 92 -7.89 22.83 -13.90
C GLN A 92 -8.16 21.90 -15.07
N ALA A 93 -7.77 20.63 -14.91
CA ALA A 93 -7.97 19.60 -15.91
C ALA A 93 -9.47 19.51 -16.12
N THR A 94 -9.90 19.95 -17.30
CA THR A 94 -11.13 19.54 -17.95
C THR A 94 -11.42 18.09 -17.58
N VAL A 95 -12.60 17.89 -16.98
CA VAL A 95 -13.13 16.62 -16.47
C VAL A 95 -13.00 15.54 -17.54
N THR A 96 -11.82 14.93 -17.61
CA THR A 96 -11.53 13.83 -18.51
C THR A 96 -12.11 12.64 -17.80
N ALA A 97 -13.36 12.34 -18.12
CA ALA A 97 -14.08 11.19 -17.63
C ALA A 97 -13.16 9.96 -17.73
N CYS A 98 -12.89 9.37 -16.57
CA CYS A 98 -11.98 8.26 -16.50
C CYS A 98 -12.52 7.08 -17.30
N PRO A 99 -11.74 6.52 -18.23
CA PRO A 99 -12.16 5.29 -18.87
C PRO A 99 -12.21 4.18 -17.80
N SER A 100 -13.40 3.60 -17.64
CA SER A 100 -13.62 2.23 -17.12
C SER A 100 -13.78 1.98 -15.61
N ALA A 101 -14.22 2.96 -14.81
CA ALA A 101 -14.95 2.66 -13.56
C ALA A 101 -16.21 3.51 -13.43
N THR A 102 -17.37 2.89 -13.27
CA THR A 102 -18.59 3.62 -12.90
C THR A 102 -18.43 4.12 -11.47
N THR A 103 -18.33 5.43 -11.28
CA THR A 103 -18.34 5.97 -9.92
C THR A 103 -19.70 5.78 -9.26
N ARG A 104 -19.70 5.52 -7.95
CA ARG A 104 -20.88 5.39 -7.09
C ARG A 104 -21.02 6.56 -6.11
N ILE A 105 -20.01 7.44 -6.06
CA ILE A 105 -19.90 8.52 -5.08
C ILE A 105 -19.80 9.87 -5.81
N LYS A 106 -20.21 10.93 -5.12
CA LYS A 106 -20.07 12.32 -5.57
C LYS A 106 -19.53 13.18 -4.43
N ILE A 107 -19.08 14.39 -4.78
CA ILE A 107 -18.69 15.39 -3.80
C ILE A 107 -19.87 15.67 -2.86
N GLY A 108 -19.58 15.71 -1.55
CA GLY A 108 -20.56 15.87 -0.48
C GLY A 108 -21.06 14.55 0.11
N ASP A 109 -20.79 13.40 -0.52
CA ASP A 109 -21.16 12.11 0.06
C ASP A 109 -20.26 11.76 1.26
N THR A 110 -20.85 11.04 2.22
CA THR A 110 -20.07 10.27 3.21
C THR A 110 -19.86 8.86 2.67
N VAL A 111 -18.63 8.37 2.72
CA VAL A 111 -18.25 7.06 2.21
C VAL A 111 -17.57 6.23 3.28
N ARG A 112 -17.77 4.92 3.23
CA ARG A 112 -17.15 3.96 4.13
C ARG A 112 -16.06 3.18 3.42
N VAL A 113 -14.91 3.08 4.08
CA VAL A 113 -13.79 2.25 3.64
C VAL A 113 -14.14 0.78 3.83
N LEU A 114 -14.14 -0.01 2.75
CA LEU A 114 -14.52 -1.42 2.77
C LEU A 114 -13.37 -2.35 3.23
N LEU A 115 -12.13 -1.97 2.94
CA LEU A 115 -10.89 -2.71 3.29
C LEU A 115 -9.76 -1.73 3.54
N ARG A 116 -8.67 -2.15 4.21
CA ARG A 116 -7.53 -1.26 4.53
C ARG A 116 -7.10 -0.48 3.28
N LEU A 117 -7.26 0.85 3.33
CA LEU A 117 -7.12 1.72 2.17
C LEU A 117 -6.16 2.87 2.45
N ASN A 118 -5.22 3.06 1.55
CA ASN A 118 -4.22 4.12 1.70
C ASN A 118 -4.82 5.49 1.39
N PHE A 119 -4.36 6.46 2.16
CA PHE A 119 -4.69 7.86 2.10
C PHE A 119 -3.41 8.62 1.73
N ARG A 120 -3.40 9.32 0.58
CA ARG A 120 -2.18 9.85 -0.06
C ARG A 120 -2.24 11.35 -0.27
N TYR A 121 -1.09 11.99 -0.48
CA TYR A 121 -1.03 13.42 -0.80
C TYR A 121 -1.61 13.80 -2.17
N GLY A 122 -1.70 12.84 -3.10
CA GLY A 122 -2.23 13.07 -4.44
C GLY A 122 -2.90 11.84 -5.05
N PRO A 123 -3.62 12.01 -6.17
CA PRO A 123 -4.32 10.93 -6.86
C PRO A 123 -3.33 10.08 -7.65
N GLY A 124 -2.80 9.03 -7.02
CA GLY A 124 -1.97 8.06 -7.70
C GLY A 124 -1.09 7.20 -6.81
N LEU A 125 -0.58 6.11 -7.37
CA LEU A 125 0.29 5.18 -6.63
C LEU A 125 1.70 5.73 -6.38
N ASN A 126 2.13 6.71 -7.17
CA ASN A 126 3.42 7.39 -7.07
C ASN A 126 3.45 8.50 -6.00
N TRP A 127 2.32 8.82 -5.39
CA TRP A 127 2.24 9.78 -4.29
C TRP A 127 2.50 9.12 -2.93
N GLU A 128 3.17 9.81 -2.03
CA GLU A 128 3.43 9.31 -0.68
C GLU A 128 2.12 9.05 0.11
N ILE A 129 2.17 8.04 0.98
CA ILE A 129 1.07 7.65 1.85
C ILE A 129 1.14 8.50 3.13
N ILE A 130 0.08 9.26 3.39
CA ILE A 130 -0.10 10.01 4.64
C ILE A 130 -0.43 9.02 5.77
N LYS A 131 -1.41 8.14 5.52
CA LYS A 131 -1.81 7.07 6.44
C LYS A 131 -2.56 5.95 5.72
N THR A 132 -2.87 4.87 6.42
CA THR A 132 -3.78 3.82 5.96
C THR A 132 -5.03 3.81 6.84
N ASN A 133 -6.20 4.01 6.24
CA ASN A 133 -7.49 3.88 6.91
C ASN A 133 -7.86 2.41 7.10
N ASN A 134 -8.42 2.07 8.26
CA ASN A 134 -8.97 0.74 8.50
C ASN A 134 -10.33 0.58 7.82
N SER A 135 -10.75 -0.67 7.56
CA SER A 135 -12.12 -0.97 7.15
C SER A 135 -13.11 -0.43 8.17
N GLY A 136 -14.26 0.05 7.69
CA GLY A 136 -15.31 0.70 8.50
C GLY A 136 -15.08 2.18 8.77
N THR A 137 -13.95 2.76 8.35
CA THR A 137 -13.69 4.20 8.53
C THR A 137 -14.58 5.03 7.60
N ASP A 138 -15.23 6.05 8.15
CA ASP A 138 -16.03 7.01 7.37
C ASP A 138 -15.21 8.22 6.94
N LEU A 139 -15.42 8.65 5.70
CA LEU A 139 -14.73 9.77 5.06
C LEU A 139 -15.74 10.64 4.32
N GLU A 140 -15.52 11.95 4.32
CA GLU A 140 -16.30 12.91 3.52
C GLU A 140 -15.63 13.09 2.15
N VAL A 141 -16.39 13.01 1.07
CA VAL A 141 -15.87 13.29 -0.28
C VAL A 141 -15.88 14.80 -0.54
N ILE A 142 -14.70 15.40 -0.68
CA ILE A 142 -14.52 16.85 -0.78
C ILE A 142 -13.96 17.32 -2.13
N GLY A 143 -13.59 16.40 -3.03
CA GLY A 143 -13.10 16.75 -4.36
C GLY A 143 -12.76 15.53 -5.23
N GLY A 144 -12.42 15.77 -6.48
CA GLY A 144 -12.29 14.74 -7.52
C GLY A 144 -13.49 14.73 -8.48
N PRO A 145 -13.66 13.70 -9.33
CA PRO A 145 -12.77 12.54 -9.47
C PRO A 145 -11.45 12.89 -10.18
N ALA A 146 -10.40 12.12 -9.92
CA ALA A 146 -9.16 12.14 -10.67
C ALA A 146 -8.73 10.71 -11.03
N CYS A 147 -8.06 10.54 -12.16
CA CYS A 147 -7.58 9.22 -12.58
C CYS A 147 -6.09 9.20 -12.83
N SER A 148 -5.50 8.10 -12.40
CA SER A 148 -4.07 7.86 -12.54
C SER A 148 -3.84 6.43 -12.96
N SER A 149 -2.88 6.24 -13.86
CA SER A 149 -2.35 4.93 -14.21
C SER A 149 -0.83 4.91 -14.01
N LEU A 150 -0.30 3.78 -13.56
CA LEU A 150 1.12 3.53 -13.38
C LEU A 150 1.48 2.18 -14.00
N LEU A 151 2.44 2.17 -14.91
CA LEU A 151 3.03 0.94 -15.44
C LEU A 151 3.99 0.38 -14.39
N THR A 152 3.83 -0.91 -14.07
CA THR A 152 4.70 -1.65 -13.15
C THR A 152 5.19 -2.92 -13.84
N ASP A 153 6.18 -3.60 -13.25
CA ASP A 153 6.67 -4.89 -13.79
C ASP A 153 5.56 -5.95 -13.87
N SER A 154 4.52 -5.82 -13.05
CA SER A 154 3.33 -6.69 -13.05
C SER A 154 2.19 -6.18 -13.95
N GLY A 155 2.43 -5.18 -14.80
CA GLY A 155 1.45 -4.59 -15.72
C GLY A 155 0.92 -3.22 -15.31
N LEU A 156 -0.10 -2.73 -16.03
CA LEU A 156 -0.72 -1.42 -15.82
C LEU A 156 -1.65 -1.45 -14.60
N LYS A 157 -1.42 -0.55 -13.65
CA LYS A 157 -2.30 -0.31 -12.50
C LYS A 157 -3.00 1.03 -12.67
N ALA A 158 -4.32 1.05 -12.75
CA ALA A 158 -5.09 2.27 -12.95
C ALA A 158 -6.26 2.35 -11.97
N TYR A 159 -6.50 3.52 -11.39
CA TYR A 159 -7.52 3.74 -10.36
C TYR A 159 -8.26 5.06 -10.52
N LEU A 160 -9.50 5.07 -10.05
CA LEU A 160 -10.35 6.23 -9.83
C LEU A 160 -10.13 6.75 -8.42
N TRP A 161 -9.76 8.01 -8.27
CA TRP A 161 -9.39 8.64 -7.00
C TRP A 161 -10.32 9.78 -6.64
N TRP A 162 -10.53 9.93 -5.34
CA TRP A 162 -11.28 11.02 -4.75
C TRP A 162 -10.49 11.69 -3.65
N LYS A 163 -10.61 13.00 -3.57
CA LYS A 163 -10.12 13.78 -2.44
C LYS A 163 -11.16 13.64 -1.33
N VAL A 164 -10.73 13.12 -0.19
CA VAL A 164 -11.60 12.84 0.94
C VAL A 164 -11.02 13.43 2.23
N ARG A 165 -11.90 13.70 3.20
CA ARG A 165 -11.57 14.30 4.49
C ARG A 165 -12.00 13.36 5.61
N THR A 166 -11.11 13.13 6.57
CA THR A 166 -11.45 12.38 7.80
C THR A 166 -12.22 13.26 8.78
N ARG A 167 -12.89 12.65 9.77
CA ARG A 167 -13.58 13.39 10.85
C ARG A 167 -12.69 14.42 11.57
N ASP A 168 -11.40 14.13 11.71
CA ASP A 168 -10.43 15.02 12.37
C ASP A 168 -9.91 16.15 11.46
N GLY A 169 -10.50 16.31 10.26
CA GLY A 169 -10.15 17.37 9.31
C GLY A 169 -8.99 17.06 8.37
N LEU A 170 -8.28 15.93 8.54
CA LEU A 170 -7.18 15.55 7.66
C LEU A 170 -7.68 15.27 6.23
N GLU A 171 -7.06 15.90 5.24
CA GLU A 171 -7.39 15.76 3.82
C GLU A 171 -6.34 14.96 3.04
N GLY A 172 -6.79 14.27 2.00
CA GLY A 172 -5.94 13.41 1.18
C GLY A 172 -6.75 12.67 0.12
N TRP A 173 -6.09 11.76 -0.58
CA TRP A 173 -6.64 11.04 -1.71
C TRP A 173 -6.72 9.55 -1.44
N SER A 174 -7.87 8.96 -1.76
CA SER A 174 -8.07 7.51 -1.71
C SER A 174 -8.72 7.03 -3.01
N ALA A 175 -8.37 5.81 -3.41
CA ALA A 175 -8.95 5.18 -4.58
C ALA A 175 -10.37 4.69 -4.25
N GLU A 176 -11.34 5.00 -5.10
CA GLU A 176 -12.67 4.39 -5.04
C GLU A 176 -12.64 2.97 -5.61
N ALA A 177 -12.03 2.81 -6.79
CA ALA A 177 -12.01 1.56 -7.53
C ALA A 177 -10.83 1.51 -8.51
N PRO A 178 -10.33 0.33 -8.92
CA PRO A 178 -9.48 0.21 -10.10
C PRO A 178 -10.30 0.45 -11.38
N LEU A 179 -9.65 0.97 -12.42
CA LEU A 179 -10.30 1.25 -13.71
C LEU A 179 -10.43 0.01 -14.61
N ILE A 180 -9.92 -1.14 -14.18
CA ILE A 180 -9.82 -2.35 -15.03
C ILE A 180 -10.81 -3.43 -14.55
N ASN A 181 -11.29 -3.36 -13.31
CA ASN A 181 -12.25 -4.32 -12.77
C ASN A 181 -13.24 -3.66 -11.80
N PRO A 182 -14.48 -4.17 -11.65
CA PRO A 182 -15.54 -3.51 -10.89
C PRO A 182 -15.47 -3.80 -9.38
N TYR A 183 -14.30 -3.62 -8.78
CA TYR A 183 -14.10 -3.77 -7.34
C TYR A 183 -14.03 -2.41 -6.65
N TYR A 184 -14.70 -2.24 -5.51
CA TYR A 184 -14.76 -0.94 -4.81
C TYR A 184 -14.06 -1.03 -3.45
N PHE A 185 -13.30 0.00 -3.13
CA PHE A 185 -12.67 0.22 -1.83
C PHE A 185 -13.47 1.18 -0.96
N LEU A 186 -14.32 2.02 -1.58
CA LEU A 186 -15.20 2.99 -0.94
C LEU A 186 -16.64 2.69 -1.34
N ASP A 187 -17.56 2.75 -0.37
CA ASP A 187 -19.00 2.59 -0.59
C ASP A 187 -19.76 3.79 -0.01
N PRO A 188 -20.81 4.32 -0.68
CA PRO A 188 -21.63 5.38 -0.11
C PRO A 188 -22.32 4.92 1.18
N VAL A 189 -22.23 5.74 2.23
CA VAL A 189 -23.08 5.57 3.42
C VAL A 189 -24.43 6.21 3.09
N LYS A 190 -25.45 5.37 2.94
CA LYS A 190 -26.84 5.81 2.69
C LYS A 190 -27.49 6.38 3.94
#